data_AF-A0A522ESI6-F1
#
_entry.id   AF-A0A522ESI6-F1
#
_cell.length_a   1.000
_cell.length_b   1.000
_cell.length_c   1.000
_cell.angle_alpha   90.00
_cell.angle_beta   90.00
_cell.angle_gamma   90.00
#
_symmetry.space_group_name_H-M   'P 1'
#
loop_
_entity.id
_entity.type
_entity.pdbx_description
1 polymer ?
#
loop_
_entity_poly.entity_id
_entity_poly.type
_entity_poly.pdbx_seq_one_letter_code
_entity_poly.pdbx_strand_id
1 'polypeptide(L)'
;GQSIHANGTKLYSARIIPFKGSWIEFATDINNVMYAYIDRKKKLPVTTLLRAIGFESDKEILEIFNLAEEHKVSKTNIKKLVGRKLAARVLKTWVEDFVDEDTGEVVSIERNEVILDRETVIESEHVDMIVDSGTKTILLHKDDSTLSDYAIIYNTLQKDPCNSEKEAVIYIYRQLRNAEPPDEATARDVIDKLFFSDKRYDLGEVGRYRINKKLGLNTEMNVKILTREDIIKIIGYLIELINSKTDIDDIDHLSNRRVRTVGEQLYAQFGVGLARMARTIRERMNVRDNEVFTPVDLINSKTLSSVINSFFGTNQLSQFMDQTNPLAEMTHKRRMSALGPGGLSRERAGFEVRDVHYTHYGRLCPIETPEGPNIGLISSLCVYAKINNLGFIETPYLKVKDSKVDFTEDGIIWLSAEEEEEKMIAQANAPLLKDGHFENARAKCRYEADYPFEEVSKVDLMDVAPNQIASIAASLIPFLEHDDA
;
A
#
# COMPACT_ATOMS: atom_id res chain seq x y z
N GLY A 1 7.50 5.34 -3.44
CA GLY A 1 8.83 5.60 -2.88
C GLY A 1 9.87 5.73 -3.98
N GLN A 2 10.97 6.44 -3.71
CA GLN A 2 12.06 6.65 -4.67
C GLN A 2 13.40 6.29 -4.01
N SER A 3 14.31 5.71 -4.79
CA SER A 3 15.71 5.56 -4.42
C SER A 3 16.61 5.95 -5.59
N ILE A 4 17.87 6.27 -5.32
CA ILE A 4 18.84 6.61 -6.35
C ILE A 4 19.87 5.49 -6.43
N HIS A 5 20.00 4.89 -7.60
CA HIS A 5 21.04 3.90 -7.85
C HIS A 5 22.42 4.57 -7.95
N ALA A 6 23.51 3.84 -7.70
CA ALA A 6 24.87 4.39 -7.69
C ALA A 6 25.31 5.06 -9.01
N ASN A 7 24.62 4.78 -10.11
CA ASN A 7 24.82 5.41 -11.43
C ASN A 7 24.02 6.71 -11.62
N GLY A 8 23.28 7.17 -10.60
CA GLY A 8 22.42 8.36 -10.64
C GLY A 8 21.00 8.13 -11.15
N THR A 9 20.64 6.91 -11.59
CA THR A 9 19.28 6.62 -12.05
C THR A 9 18.30 6.60 -10.87
N LYS A 10 17.18 7.32 -11.01
CA LYS A 10 16.06 7.26 -10.06
C LYS A 10 15.28 5.96 -10.25
N LEU A 11 15.09 5.21 -9.17
CA LEU A 11 14.29 4.00 -9.13
C LEU A 11 13.04 4.27 -8.30
N TYR A 12 11.89 3.82 -8.79
CA TYR A 12 10.61 4.01 -8.13
C TYR A 12 10.10 2.66 -7.64
N SER A 13 9.44 2.67 -6.48
CA SER A 13 8.78 1.48 -5.96
C SER A 13 7.45 1.78 -5.27
N ALA A 14 6.54 0.81 -5.39
CA ALA A 14 5.27 0.74 -4.69
C ALA A 14 5.30 -0.49 -3.78
N ARG A 15 5.11 -0.30 -2.47
CA ARG A 15 5.16 -1.37 -1.48
C ARG A 15 3.81 -1.54 -0.80
N ILE A 16 3.32 -2.77 -0.77
CA ILE A 16 2.08 -3.15 -0.10
C ILE A 16 2.45 -3.87 1.19
N ILE A 17 1.99 -3.30 2.30
CA ILE A 17 2.25 -3.80 3.66
C ILE A 17 0.93 -4.31 4.22
N PRO A 18 0.69 -5.63 4.24
CA PRO A 18 -0.53 -6.17 4.83
C PRO A 18 -0.48 -6.09 6.36
N PHE A 19 -1.66 -6.14 6.98
CA PHE A 19 -1.78 -6.37 8.42
C PHE A 19 -1.25 -7.76 8.80
N LYS A 20 -1.53 -8.77 7.97
CA LYS A 20 -1.01 -10.13 8.07
C LYS A 20 -0.80 -10.72 6.68
N GLY A 21 0.36 -11.30 6.43
CA GLY A 21 0.67 -11.94 5.14
C GLY A 21 2.05 -11.55 4.61
N SER A 22 2.35 -11.99 3.39
CA SER A 22 3.61 -11.68 2.71
C SER A 22 3.60 -10.26 2.15
N TRP A 23 4.76 -9.61 2.16
CA TRP A 23 4.89 -8.28 1.57
C TRP A 23 5.09 -8.40 0.08
N ILE A 24 4.47 -7.50 -0.69
CA ILE A 24 4.70 -7.39 -2.13
C ILE A 24 5.20 -5.98 -2.44
N GLU A 25 6.26 -5.90 -3.23
CA GLU A 25 6.86 -4.64 -3.66
C GLU A 25 7.08 -4.66 -5.17
N PHE A 26 6.55 -3.66 -5.87
CA PHE A 26 6.81 -3.42 -7.28
C PHE A 26 7.90 -2.36 -7.38
N ALA A 27 8.99 -2.64 -8.09
CA ALA A 27 10.08 -1.69 -8.24
C ALA A 27 10.68 -1.73 -9.64
N THR A 28 11.15 -0.58 -10.11
CA THR A 28 11.91 -0.48 -11.36
C THR A 28 13.39 -0.73 -11.15
N ASP A 29 14.05 -1.22 -12.20
CA ASP A 29 15.51 -1.30 -12.29
C ASP A 29 16.10 -0.21 -13.18
N ILE A 30 17.43 -0.21 -13.30
CA ILE A 30 18.20 0.74 -14.13
C ILE A 30 17.91 0.64 -15.64
N ASN A 31 17.32 -0.46 -16.10
CA ASN A 31 16.96 -0.68 -17.50
C ASN A 31 15.48 -0.38 -17.77
N ASN A 32 14.80 0.30 -16.85
CA ASN A 32 13.36 0.55 -16.92
C ASN A 32 12.55 -0.74 -17.03
N VAL A 33 12.96 -1.80 -16.33
CA VAL A 33 12.20 -3.04 -16.20
C VAL A 33 11.53 -3.07 -14.83
N MET A 34 10.26 -3.42 -14.77
CA MET A 34 9.50 -3.51 -13.53
C MET A 34 9.50 -4.95 -12.99
N TYR A 35 9.83 -5.08 -11.71
CA TYR A 35 9.87 -6.35 -11.02
C TYR A 35 8.96 -6.36 -9.79
N ALA A 36 8.31 -7.50 -9.56
CA ALA A 36 7.65 -7.82 -8.31
C ALA A 36 8.62 -8.54 -7.37
N TYR A 37 8.63 -8.10 -6.12
CA TYR A 37 9.41 -8.66 -5.03
C TYR A 37 8.46 -9.19 -3.96
N ILE A 38 8.51 -10.50 -3.73
CA ILE A 38 7.75 -11.16 -2.67
C ILE A 38 8.67 -11.35 -1.46
N ASP A 39 8.24 -10.86 -0.29
CA ASP A 39 8.98 -10.88 0.98
C ASP A 39 10.43 -10.36 0.88
N ARG A 40 10.66 -9.36 0.01
CA ARG A 40 11.95 -8.70 -0.24
C ARG A 40 13.10 -9.63 -0.68
N LYS A 41 12.80 -10.84 -1.16
CA LYS A 41 13.83 -11.83 -1.54
C LYS A 41 13.71 -12.31 -2.97
N LYS A 42 12.48 -12.51 -3.46
CA LYS A 42 12.25 -13.19 -4.72
C LYS A 42 11.83 -12.17 -5.78
N LYS A 43 12.72 -11.90 -6.73
CA LYS A 43 12.53 -11.01 -7.87
C LYS A 43 11.89 -11.76 -9.03
N LEU A 44 10.80 -11.23 -9.57
CA LEU A 44 10.03 -11.78 -10.69
C LEU A 44 9.62 -10.63 -11.62
N PRO A 45 9.65 -10.78 -12.96
CA PRO A 45 9.06 -9.77 -13.84
C PRO A 45 7.58 -9.57 -13.51
N VAL A 46 7.10 -8.32 -13.52
CA VAL A 46 5.70 -8.03 -13.19
C VAL A 46 4.74 -8.72 -14.15
N THR A 47 5.11 -8.85 -15.42
CA THR A 47 4.29 -9.54 -16.43
C THR A 47 4.13 -11.02 -16.12
N THR A 48 5.16 -11.68 -15.57
CA THR A 48 5.06 -13.07 -15.10
C THR A 48 4.06 -13.20 -13.96
N LEU A 49 4.01 -12.22 -13.04
CA LEU A 49 2.99 -12.19 -11.99
C LEU A 49 1.58 -11.98 -12.59
N LEU A 50 1.43 -11.06 -13.55
CA LEU A 50 0.16 -10.81 -14.23
C LEU A 50 -0.38 -12.08 -14.92
N ARG A 51 0.48 -12.86 -15.58
CA ARG A 51 0.09 -14.17 -16.14
C ARG A 51 -0.41 -15.13 -15.08
N ALA A 52 0.29 -15.25 -13.96
CA ALA A 52 -0.07 -16.17 -12.89
C ALA A 52 -1.38 -15.80 -12.16
N ILE A 53 -1.87 -14.57 -12.29
CA ILE A 53 -3.15 -14.12 -11.72
C ILE A 53 -4.31 -14.10 -12.74
N GLY A 54 -4.07 -14.60 -13.96
CA GLY A 54 -5.09 -14.82 -14.99
C GLY A 54 -5.08 -13.85 -16.17
N PHE A 55 -3.98 -13.11 -16.40
CA PHE A 55 -3.76 -12.33 -17.64
C PHE A 55 -2.78 -13.09 -18.55
N GLU A 56 -3.27 -14.14 -19.21
CA GLU A 56 -2.43 -15.20 -19.76
C GLU A 56 -1.58 -14.72 -20.93
N SER A 57 -2.17 -13.90 -21.81
CA SER A 57 -1.61 -13.52 -23.10
C SER A 57 -0.96 -12.14 -23.06
N ASP A 58 0.02 -11.92 -23.95
CA ASP A 58 0.60 -10.57 -24.17
C ASP A 58 -0.49 -9.56 -24.51
N LYS A 59 -1.54 -10.01 -25.22
CA LYS A 59 -2.69 -9.20 -25.59
C LYS A 59 -3.37 -8.62 -24.37
N GLU A 60 -3.79 -9.47 -23.44
CA GLU A 60 -4.49 -9.04 -22.23
C GLU A 60 -3.64 -8.07 -21.42
N ILE A 61 -2.35 -8.37 -21.24
CA ILE A 61 -1.44 -7.51 -20.49
C ILE A 61 -1.31 -6.12 -21.15
N LEU A 62 -1.19 -6.06 -22.48
CA LEU A 62 -1.06 -4.80 -23.21
C LEU A 62 -2.39 -4.02 -23.27
N GLU A 63 -3.53 -4.71 -23.29
CA GLU A 63 -4.87 -4.10 -23.26
C GLU A 63 -5.18 -3.45 -21.91
N ILE A 64 -4.76 -4.05 -20.80
CA ILE A 64 -4.92 -3.48 -19.44
C ILE A 64 -4.39 -2.05 -19.36
N PHE A 65 -3.25 -1.80 -20.00
CA PHE A 65 -2.58 -0.51 -20.00
C PHE A 65 -2.84 0.31 -21.29
N ASN A 66 -3.71 -0.18 -22.19
CA ASN A 66 -4.10 0.46 -23.45
C ASN A 66 -2.90 0.77 -24.38
N LEU A 67 -1.94 -0.15 -24.49
CA LEU A 67 -0.64 0.08 -25.13
C LEU A 67 -0.55 -0.36 -26.59
N ALA A 68 -1.43 -1.25 -27.02
CA ALA A 68 -1.35 -1.83 -28.35
C ALA A 68 -2.61 -1.58 -29.17
N GLU A 69 -2.43 -1.56 -30.49
CA GLU A 69 -3.51 -1.61 -31.47
C GLU A 69 -3.66 -3.02 -32.01
N GLU A 70 -4.88 -3.54 -31.98
CA GLU A 70 -5.20 -4.84 -32.56
C GLU A 70 -5.52 -4.71 -34.05
N HIS A 71 -4.80 -5.46 -34.87
CA HIS A 71 -5.03 -5.57 -36.30
C HIS A 71 -5.35 -6.99 -36.72
N LYS A 72 -6.42 -7.18 -37.49
CA LYS A 72 -6.78 -8.48 -38.08
C LYS A 72 -5.76 -8.91 -39.13
N VAL A 73 -5.31 -10.15 -39.01
CA VAL A 73 -4.37 -10.78 -39.93
C VAL A 73 -5.06 -11.02 -41.26
N SER A 74 -4.63 -10.29 -42.28
CA SER A 74 -4.90 -10.60 -43.69
C SER A 74 -3.69 -10.16 -44.51
N LYS A 75 -3.40 -10.88 -45.60
CA LYS A 75 -2.24 -10.58 -46.45
C LYS A 75 -2.24 -9.12 -46.95
N THR A 76 -3.42 -8.55 -47.17
CA THR A 76 -3.60 -7.15 -47.58
C THR A 76 -3.40 -6.16 -46.44
N ASN A 77 -3.84 -6.47 -45.22
CA ASN A 77 -3.67 -5.59 -44.06
C ASN A 77 -2.23 -5.55 -43.58
N ILE A 78 -1.57 -6.70 -43.45
CA ILE A 78 -0.19 -6.76 -42.94
C ILE A 78 0.78 -6.06 -43.89
N LYS A 79 0.57 -6.17 -45.22
CA LYS A 79 1.35 -5.41 -46.20
C LYS A 79 1.29 -3.89 -46.01
N LYS A 80 0.17 -3.36 -45.48
CA LYS A 80 0.04 -1.92 -45.16
C LYS A 80 0.72 -1.54 -43.84
N LEU A 81 1.01 -2.51 -42.99
CA LEU A 81 1.59 -2.34 -41.66
C LEU A 81 3.12 -2.61 -41.65
N VAL A 82 3.72 -2.84 -42.82
CA VAL A 82 5.18 -2.96 -42.99
C VAL A 82 5.86 -1.69 -42.52
N GLY A 83 6.90 -1.83 -41.69
CA GLY A 83 7.61 -0.73 -41.04
C GLY A 83 7.12 -0.40 -39.62
N ARG A 84 5.98 -0.95 -39.17
CA ARG A 84 5.55 -0.86 -37.76
C ARG A 84 6.19 -1.99 -36.91
N LYS A 85 6.25 -1.76 -35.59
CA LYS A 85 6.82 -2.70 -34.62
C LYS A 85 5.74 -3.58 -33.99
N LEU A 86 6.07 -4.86 -33.78
CA LEU A 86 5.24 -5.80 -33.03
C LEU A 86 5.32 -5.53 -31.52
N ALA A 87 4.16 -5.36 -30.89
CA ALA A 87 4.04 -5.19 -29.44
C ALA A 87 4.04 -6.52 -28.67
N ALA A 88 3.62 -7.61 -29.31
CA ALA A 88 3.48 -8.94 -28.73
C ALA A 88 4.16 -10.00 -29.61
N ARG A 89 4.49 -11.15 -29.03
CA ARG A 89 5.00 -12.30 -29.79
C ARG A 89 3.90 -12.84 -30.72
N VAL A 90 4.29 -13.29 -31.90
CA VAL A 90 3.42 -14.08 -32.77
C VAL A 90 3.71 -15.55 -32.49
N LEU A 91 2.78 -16.21 -31.82
CA LEU A 91 2.87 -17.62 -31.47
C LEU A 91 2.09 -18.48 -32.45
N LYS A 92 2.62 -19.66 -32.73
CA LYS A 92 1.86 -20.77 -33.31
C LYS A 92 1.55 -21.74 -32.19
N THR A 93 0.26 -21.85 -31.87
CA THR A 93 -0.23 -22.75 -30.82
C THR A 93 -0.88 -23.96 -31.47
N TRP A 94 -0.54 -25.17 -31.03
CA TRP A 94 -1.25 -26.39 -31.38
C TRP A 94 -1.41 -27.28 -30.16
N VAL A 95 -2.46 -28.10 -30.18
CA VAL A 95 -2.75 -29.09 -29.14
C VAL A 95 -2.14 -30.42 -29.59
N GLU A 96 -1.33 -31.02 -28.74
CA GLU A 96 -0.78 -32.36 -28.95
C GLU A 96 -1.38 -33.29 -27.88
N ASP A 97 -2.12 -34.30 -28.34
CA ASP A 97 -2.74 -35.30 -27.47
C ASP A 97 -1.72 -36.39 -27.16
N PHE A 98 -1.39 -36.55 -25.89
CA PHE A 98 -0.56 -37.64 -25.42
C PHE A 98 -1.44 -38.72 -24.81
N VAL A 99 -1.20 -39.98 -25.18
CA VAL A 99 -1.84 -41.12 -24.54
C VAL A 99 -0.84 -41.73 -23.59
N ASP A 100 -1.16 -41.75 -22.30
CA ASP A 100 -0.38 -42.48 -21.31
C ASP A 100 -0.58 -43.99 -21.55
N GLU A 101 0.49 -44.69 -21.91
CA GLU A 101 0.46 -46.12 -22.26
C GLU A 101 0.06 -47.01 -21.06
N ASP A 102 0.26 -46.54 -19.83
CA ASP A 102 -0.03 -47.30 -18.61
C ASP A 102 -1.45 -47.05 -18.08
N THR A 103 -1.99 -45.84 -18.26
CA THR A 103 -3.31 -45.47 -17.73
C THR A 103 -4.41 -45.38 -18.80
N GLY A 104 -4.03 -45.27 -20.08
CA GLY A 104 -4.97 -45.04 -21.19
C GLY A 104 -5.63 -43.66 -21.17
N GLU A 105 -5.20 -42.75 -20.29
CA GLU A 105 -5.69 -41.38 -20.23
C GLU A 105 -5.08 -40.52 -21.35
N VAL A 106 -5.93 -39.76 -22.03
CA VAL A 106 -5.51 -38.80 -23.06
C VAL A 106 -5.28 -37.45 -22.38
N VAL A 107 -4.02 -37.02 -22.33
CA VAL A 107 -3.62 -35.71 -21.81
C VAL A 107 -3.28 -34.81 -22.99
N SER A 108 -4.15 -33.85 -23.26
CA SER A 108 -3.92 -32.81 -24.25
C SER A 108 -2.96 -31.75 -23.70
N ILE A 109 -1.83 -31.53 -24.37
CA ILE A 109 -0.84 -30.51 -24.00
C ILE A 109 -0.81 -29.44 -25.08
N GLU A 110 -1.03 -28.19 -24.70
CA GLU A 110 -0.81 -27.04 -25.58
C GLU A 110 0.68 -26.75 -25.72
N ARG A 111 1.17 -26.72 -26.96
CA ARG A 111 2.54 -26.30 -27.29
C ARG A 111 2.50 -24.97 -28.03
N ASN A 112 3.45 -24.12 -27.69
CA ASN A 112 3.64 -22.81 -28.28
C ASN A 112 5.01 -22.73 -28.94
N GLU A 113 5.05 -22.38 -30.22
CA GLU A 113 6.27 -22.01 -30.95
C GLU A 113 6.27 -20.52 -31.25
N VAL A 114 7.37 -19.84 -30.93
CA VAL A 114 7.53 -18.40 -31.20
C VAL A 114 7.97 -18.25 -32.66
N ILE A 115 7.10 -17.68 -33.51
CA ILE A 115 7.46 -17.37 -34.91
C ILE A 115 8.19 -16.04 -35.01
N LEU A 116 7.66 -15.00 -34.36
CA LEU A 116 8.26 -13.67 -34.31
C LEU A 116 8.31 -13.16 -32.87
N ASP A 117 9.46 -12.56 -32.53
CA ASP A 117 9.69 -11.95 -31.23
C ASP A 117 9.12 -10.52 -31.16
N ARG A 118 8.96 -10.04 -29.92
CA ARG A 118 8.52 -8.67 -29.60
C ARG A 118 9.52 -7.64 -30.15
N GLU A 119 9.07 -6.41 -30.41
CA GLU A 119 9.86 -5.32 -31.02
C GLU A 119 10.39 -5.56 -32.45
N THR A 120 10.09 -6.71 -33.06
CA THR A 120 10.49 -6.97 -34.45
C THR A 120 9.75 -6.00 -35.38
N VAL A 121 10.50 -5.30 -36.24
CA VAL A 121 9.92 -4.46 -37.29
C VAL A 121 9.36 -5.38 -38.37
N ILE A 122 8.12 -5.13 -38.80
CA ILE A 122 7.50 -5.93 -39.84
C ILE A 122 8.18 -5.61 -41.18
N GLU A 123 8.88 -6.59 -41.72
CA GLU A 123 9.48 -6.57 -43.04
C GLU A 123 8.62 -7.38 -44.03
N SER A 124 8.95 -7.31 -45.31
CA SER A 124 8.20 -8.01 -46.35
C SER A 124 8.22 -9.54 -46.18
N GLU A 125 9.29 -10.09 -45.60
CA GLU A 125 9.47 -11.52 -45.33
C GLU A 125 8.57 -12.00 -44.18
N HIS A 126 8.33 -11.15 -43.18
CA HIS A 126 7.50 -11.46 -42.02
C HIS A 126 6.01 -11.59 -42.37
N VAL A 127 5.57 -11.03 -43.51
CA VAL A 127 4.15 -11.04 -43.91
C VAL A 127 3.64 -12.46 -44.12
N ASP A 128 4.39 -13.29 -44.84
CA ASP A 128 4.00 -14.67 -45.12
C ASP A 128 4.10 -15.53 -43.85
N MET A 129 5.13 -15.32 -43.02
CA MET A 129 5.28 -16.01 -41.73
C MET A 129 4.11 -15.77 -40.77
N ILE A 130 3.59 -14.53 -40.68
CA ILE A 130 2.45 -14.20 -39.79
C ILE A 130 1.16 -14.83 -40.31
N VAL A 131 0.95 -14.84 -41.63
CA VAL A 131 -0.25 -15.45 -42.23
C VAL A 131 -0.22 -16.97 -42.04
N ASP A 132 0.94 -17.60 -42.21
CA ASP A 132 1.13 -19.04 -42.05
C ASP A 132 1.11 -19.49 -40.58
N SER A 133 1.29 -18.56 -39.63
CA SER A 133 1.16 -18.84 -38.19
C SER A 133 -0.26 -19.22 -37.78
N GLY A 134 -1.27 -18.86 -38.59
CA GLY A 134 -2.69 -19.09 -38.27
C GLY A 134 -3.26 -18.16 -37.20
N THR A 135 -2.51 -17.12 -36.79
CA THR A 135 -3.00 -16.12 -35.82
C THR A 135 -4.11 -15.25 -36.42
N LYS A 136 -5.16 -14.98 -35.64
CA LYS A 136 -6.30 -14.17 -36.11
C LYS A 136 -6.00 -12.67 -36.09
N THR A 137 -5.23 -12.22 -35.11
CA THR A 137 -4.91 -10.82 -34.89
C THR A 137 -3.46 -10.66 -34.42
N ILE A 138 -2.85 -9.52 -34.76
CA ILE A 138 -1.53 -9.10 -34.30
C ILE A 138 -1.64 -7.77 -33.57
N LEU A 139 -0.70 -7.53 -32.67
CA LEU A 139 -0.64 -6.32 -31.86
C LEU A 139 0.55 -5.48 -32.27
N LEU A 140 0.30 -4.22 -32.60
CA LEU A 140 1.32 -3.24 -32.94
C LEU A 140 1.41 -2.16 -31.88
N HIS A 141 2.59 -1.57 -31.75
CA HIS A 141 2.76 -0.37 -30.94
C HIS A 141 1.91 0.76 -31.52
N LYS A 142 1.20 1.48 -30.64
CA LYS A 142 0.56 2.75 -31.02
C LYS A 142 1.62 3.75 -31.48
N ASP A 143 1.35 4.48 -32.56
CA ASP A 143 2.30 5.45 -33.12
C ASP A 143 2.37 6.77 -32.31
N ASP A 144 1.61 6.87 -31.20
CA ASP A 144 1.53 8.08 -30.37
C ASP A 144 2.77 8.31 -29.48
N SER A 145 3.05 9.59 -29.21
CA SER A 145 4.14 10.08 -28.35
C SER A 145 4.09 9.57 -26.90
N THR A 146 3.00 8.92 -26.48
CA THR A 146 2.83 8.24 -25.18
C THR A 146 3.60 6.93 -25.05
N LEU A 147 4.29 6.47 -26.11
CA LEU A 147 5.17 5.30 -26.06
C LEU A 147 6.26 5.35 -24.97
N SER A 148 6.75 6.54 -24.59
CA SER A 148 7.73 6.64 -23.49
C SER A 148 7.13 6.24 -22.14
N ASP A 149 5.83 6.52 -21.95
CA ASP A 149 5.17 6.36 -20.66
C ASP A 149 5.07 4.89 -20.24
N TYR A 150 5.03 3.97 -21.21
CA TYR A 150 4.83 2.54 -20.96
C TYR A 150 5.90 1.65 -21.59
N ALA A 151 7.02 2.24 -22.02
CA ALA A 151 8.25 1.53 -22.40
C ALA A 151 8.62 0.45 -21.36
N ILE A 152 8.30 0.70 -20.08
CA ILE A 152 8.56 -0.21 -18.97
C ILE A 152 7.85 -1.55 -19.13
N ILE A 153 6.58 -1.56 -19.54
CA ILE A 153 5.83 -2.81 -19.70
C ILE A 153 6.42 -3.61 -20.87
N TYR A 154 6.79 -2.95 -21.97
CA TYR A 154 7.46 -3.61 -23.09
C TYR A 154 8.83 -4.19 -22.70
N ASN A 155 9.67 -3.41 -22.01
CA ASN A 155 10.95 -3.88 -21.49
C ASN A 155 10.78 -5.06 -20.51
N THR A 156 9.70 -5.04 -19.72
CA THR A 156 9.38 -6.12 -18.78
C THR A 156 8.92 -7.37 -19.52
N LEU A 157 8.07 -7.24 -20.53
CA LEU A 157 7.68 -8.35 -21.41
C LEU A 157 8.90 -8.97 -22.10
N GLN A 158 9.90 -8.19 -22.52
CA GLN A 158 11.14 -8.76 -23.09
C GLN A 158 11.93 -9.61 -22.09
N LYS A 159 11.90 -9.24 -20.80
CA LYS A 159 12.56 -9.99 -19.72
C LYS A 159 11.71 -11.12 -19.13
N ASP A 160 10.45 -11.25 -19.57
CA ASP A 160 9.54 -12.30 -19.13
C ASP A 160 9.92 -13.66 -19.75
N PRO A 161 10.29 -14.67 -18.93
CA PRO A 161 10.62 -15.99 -19.44
C PRO A 161 9.38 -16.83 -19.80
N CYS A 162 8.18 -16.41 -19.40
CA CYS A 162 6.96 -17.21 -19.51
C CYS A 162 6.04 -16.71 -20.64
N ASN A 163 5.28 -17.63 -21.25
CA ASN A 163 4.32 -17.32 -22.31
C ASN A 163 2.88 -17.70 -21.98
N SER A 164 2.66 -18.54 -20.95
CA SER A 164 1.33 -18.98 -20.50
C SER A 164 1.17 -18.83 -18.99
N GLU A 165 -0.07 -18.87 -18.49
CA GLU A 165 -0.36 -18.92 -17.05
C GLU A 165 0.33 -20.12 -16.39
N LYS A 166 0.22 -21.30 -17.00
CA LYS A 166 0.80 -22.53 -16.46
C LYS A 166 2.31 -22.43 -16.26
N GLU A 167 3.03 -21.92 -17.25
CA GLU A 167 4.48 -21.68 -17.15
C GLU A 167 4.80 -20.66 -16.05
N ALA A 168 4.02 -19.57 -15.97
CA ALA A 168 4.21 -18.53 -14.98
C ALA A 168 3.98 -19.05 -13.54
N VAL A 169 2.93 -19.82 -13.31
CA VAL A 169 2.62 -20.44 -12.01
C VAL A 169 3.76 -21.36 -11.55
N ILE A 170 4.27 -22.21 -12.45
CA ILE A 170 5.39 -23.11 -12.16
C ILE A 170 6.68 -22.32 -11.89
N TYR A 171 6.95 -21.29 -12.70
CA TYR A 171 8.11 -20.42 -12.55
C TYR A 171 8.12 -19.71 -11.19
N ILE A 172 7.00 -19.13 -10.80
CA ILE A 172 6.84 -18.46 -9.49
C ILE A 172 7.00 -19.47 -8.36
N TYR A 173 6.41 -20.67 -8.45
CA TYR A 173 6.59 -21.70 -7.43
C TYR A 173 8.06 -22.09 -7.24
N ARG A 174 8.78 -22.33 -8.35
CA ARG A 174 10.22 -22.62 -8.33
C ARG A 174 11.01 -21.49 -7.68
N GLN A 175 10.68 -20.25 -8.02
CA GLN A 175 11.37 -19.09 -7.46
C GLN A 175 11.11 -18.94 -5.96
N LEU A 176 9.91 -19.25 -5.48
CA LEU A 176 9.54 -19.14 -4.07
C LEU A 176 10.15 -20.25 -3.22
N ARG A 177 10.05 -21.52 -3.67
CA ARG A 177 10.41 -22.70 -2.88
C ARG A 177 11.74 -23.34 -3.25
N ASN A 178 12.41 -22.87 -4.31
CA ASN A 178 13.62 -23.50 -4.87
C ASN A 178 13.44 -25.00 -5.16
N ALA A 179 12.22 -25.41 -5.53
CA ALA A 179 11.85 -26.80 -5.79
C ALA A 179 10.84 -26.86 -6.93
N GLU A 180 10.78 -27.99 -7.63
CA GLU A 180 9.72 -28.22 -8.62
C GLU A 180 8.38 -28.48 -7.93
N PRO A 181 7.27 -27.96 -8.49
CA PRO A 181 5.97 -28.30 -7.99
C PRO A 181 5.64 -29.76 -8.32
N PRO A 182 4.94 -30.47 -7.43
CA PRO A 182 4.47 -31.83 -7.71
C PRO A 182 3.43 -31.86 -8.85
N ASP A 183 2.59 -30.82 -8.90
CA ASP A 183 1.53 -30.65 -9.89
C ASP A 183 1.16 -29.16 -10.00
N GLU A 184 0.46 -28.81 -11.08
CA GLU A 184 0.03 -27.43 -11.36
C GLU A 184 -0.93 -26.88 -10.30
N ALA A 185 -1.84 -27.71 -9.79
CA ALA A 185 -2.83 -27.26 -8.81
C ALA A 185 -2.18 -26.89 -7.48
N THR A 186 -1.19 -27.66 -7.02
CA THR A 186 -0.37 -27.31 -5.86
C THR A 186 0.39 -25.99 -6.07
N ALA A 187 0.92 -25.77 -7.28
CA ALA A 187 1.62 -24.52 -7.58
C ALA A 187 0.68 -23.31 -7.53
N ARG A 188 -0.51 -23.43 -8.15
CA ARG A 188 -1.54 -22.40 -8.16
C ARG A 188 -2.06 -22.10 -6.75
N ASP A 189 -2.31 -23.13 -5.95
CA ASP A 189 -2.76 -23.02 -4.55
C ASP A 189 -1.75 -22.26 -3.66
N VAL A 190 -0.44 -22.40 -3.92
CA VAL A 190 0.57 -21.62 -3.19
C VAL A 190 0.46 -20.13 -3.51
N ILE A 191 0.25 -19.77 -4.78
CA ILE A 191 0.10 -18.38 -5.21
C ILE A 191 -1.22 -17.80 -4.67
N ASP A 192 -2.30 -18.57 -4.74
CA ASP A 192 -3.60 -18.20 -4.19
C ASP A 192 -3.51 -17.90 -2.69
N LYS A 193 -2.83 -18.78 -1.94
CA LYS A 193 -2.57 -18.62 -0.51
C LYS A 193 -1.67 -17.44 -0.16
N LEU A 194 -0.90 -16.89 -1.10
CA LEU A 194 -0.03 -15.75 -0.82
C LEU A 194 -0.80 -14.43 -0.79
N PHE A 195 -1.76 -14.22 -1.69
CA PHE A 195 -2.39 -12.90 -1.86
C PHE A 195 -3.92 -12.92 -1.78
N PHE A 196 -4.55 -14.05 -2.11
CA PHE A 196 -5.99 -14.15 -2.34
C PHE A 196 -6.72 -14.97 -1.26
N SER A 197 -5.99 -15.64 -0.36
CA SER A 197 -6.59 -16.37 0.77
C SER A 197 -6.76 -15.51 2.02
N ASP A 198 -8.00 -15.33 2.44
CA ASP A 198 -8.44 -14.69 3.70
C ASP A 198 -7.79 -15.27 4.97
N LYS A 199 -7.39 -16.54 4.95
CA LYS A 199 -6.73 -17.21 6.08
C LYS A 199 -5.28 -16.75 6.28
N ARG A 200 -4.61 -16.38 5.18
CA ARG A 200 -3.15 -16.16 5.12
C ARG A 200 -2.79 -14.71 4.84
N TYR A 201 -3.66 -13.97 4.15
CA TYR A 201 -3.48 -12.60 3.78
C TYR A 201 -4.64 -11.73 4.28
N ASP A 202 -4.31 -10.60 4.89
CA ASP A 202 -5.25 -9.64 5.45
C ASP A 202 -4.61 -8.25 5.40
N LEU A 203 -5.21 -7.33 4.64
CA LEU A 203 -4.85 -5.92 4.59
C LEU A 203 -5.29 -5.19 5.87
N GLY A 204 -6.24 -5.76 6.61
CA GLY A 204 -6.99 -5.05 7.65
C GLY A 204 -7.93 -4.01 7.06
N GLU A 205 -8.76 -3.43 7.92
CA GLU A 205 -9.70 -2.36 7.53
C GLU A 205 -8.95 -1.11 7.05
N VAL A 206 -7.84 -0.78 7.72
CA VAL A 206 -7.01 0.36 7.36
C VAL A 206 -6.30 0.14 6.03
N GLY A 207 -5.75 -1.05 5.78
CA GLY A 207 -5.06 -1.32 4.52
C GLY A 207 -6.00 -1.23 3.33
N ARG A 208 -7.21 -1.80 3.44
CA ARG A 208 -8.24 -1.68 2.41
C ARG A 208 -8.69 -0.23 2.22
N TYR A 209 -8.93 0.52 3.30
CA TYR A 209 -9.26 1.95 3.23
C TYR A 209 -8.20 2.75 2.45
N ARG A 210 -6.91 2.56 2.79
CA ARG A 210 -5.80 3.29 2.17
C ARG A 210 -5.63 2.96 0.69
N ILE A 211 -5.71 1.67 0.32
CA ILE A 211 -5.63 1.26 -1.09
C ILE A 211 -6.78 1.89 -1.88
N ASN A 212 -8.00 1.80 -1.35
CA ASN A 212 -9.17 2.36 -2.02
C ASN A 212 -9.07 3.86 -2.22
N LYS A 213 -8.70 4.60 -1.17
CA LYS A 213 -8.56 6.05 -1.22
C LYS A 213 -7.45 6.49 -2.18
N LYS A 214 -6.27 5.85 -2.09
CA LYS A 214 -5.09 6.21 -2.90
C LYS A 214 -5.26 5.91 -4.38
N LEU A 215 -5.94 4.81 -4.73
CA LEU A 215 -6.13 4.36 -6.12
C LEU A 215 -7.50 4.74 -6.70
N GLY A 216 -8.36 5.42 -5.91
CA GLY A 216 -9.71 5.77 -6.31
C GLY A 216 -10.62 4.55 -6.56
N LEU A 217 -10.44 3.47 -5.80
CA LEU A 217 -11.24 2.24 -5.91
C LEU A 217 -12.47 2.27 -5.01
N ASN A 218 -13.56 1.66 -5.49
CA ASN A 218 -14.83 1.54 -4.76
C ASN A 218 -15.05 0.13 -4.17
N THR A 219 -13.98 -0.63 -3.94
CA THR A 219 -14.06 -1.99 -3.37
C THR A 219 -14.64 -1.95 -1.96
N GLU A 220 -15.50 -2.91 -1.61
CA GLU A 220 -16.10 -2.96 -0.27
C GLU A 220 -15.05 -3.14 0.85
N MET A 221 -15.28 -2.50 2.00
CA MET A 221 -14.38 -2.51 3.16
C MET A 221 -14.24 -3.90 3.83
N ASN A 222 -15.15 -4.83 3.54
CA ASN A 222 -15.10 -6.22 4.01
C ASN A 222 -14.09 -7.07 3.22
N VAL A 223 -13.70 -6.66 2.02
CA VAL A 223 -12.73 -7.37 1.18
C VAL A 223 -11.33 -7.03 1.66
N LYS A 224 -10.79 -7.85 2.57
CA LYS A 224 -9.48 -7.61 3.18
C LYS A 224 -8.32 -8.31 2.47
N ILE A 225 -8.56 -9.07 1.41
CA ILE A 225 -7.52 -9.67 0.56
C ILE A 225 -7.14 -8.71 -0.57
N LEU A 226 -5.97 -8.90 -1.21
CA LEU A 226 -5.67 -8.20 -2.45
C LEU A 226 -6.54 -8.73 -3.60
N THR A 227 -7.04 -7.84 -4.45
CA THR A 227 -7.74 -8.19 -5.68
C THR A 227 -6.82 -8.00 -6.88
N ARG A 228 -7.20 -8.61 -8.01
CA ARG A 228 -6.46 -8.45 -9.27
C ARG A 228 -6.51 -7.00 -9.75
N GLU A 229 -7.65 -6.34 -9.56
CA GLU A 229 -7.82 -4.92 -9.87
C GLU A 229 -6.90 -4.03 -9.04
N ASP A 230 -6.75 -4.32 -7.73
CA ASP A 230 -5.78 -3.60 -6.88
C ASP A 230 -4.37 -3.67 -7.47
N ILE A 231 -3.91 -4.87 -7.84
CA ILE A 231 -2.57 -5.09 -8.39
C ILE A 231 -2.38 -4.30 -9.69
N ILE A 232 -3.36 -4.34 -10.60
CA ILE A 232 -3.33 -3.58 -11.85
C ILE A 232 -3.24 -2.07 -11.59
N LYS A 233 -4.10 -1.54 -10.72
CA LYS A 233 -4.11 -0.11 -10.42
C LYS A 233 -2.84 0.35 -9.72
N ILE A 234 -2.25 -0.47 -8.86
CA ILE A 234 -0.95 -0.19 -8.24
C ILE A 234 0.15 -0.09 -9.30
N ILE A 235 0.18 -1.05 -10.25
CA ILE A 235 1.15 -1.03 -11.35
C ILE A 235 0.93 0.22 -12.22
N GLY A 236 -0.32 0.53 -12.55
CA GLY A 236 -0.69 1.74 -13.30
C GLY A 236 -0.24 3.03 -12.60
N TYR A 237 -0.51 3.16 -11.31
CA TYR A 237 -0.08 4.30 -10.50
C TYR A 237 1.45 4.42 -10.43
N LEU A 238 2.15 3.29 -10.32
CA LEU A 238 3.62 3.28 -10.34
C LEU A 238 4.17 3.76 -11.70
N ILE A 239 3.49 3.43 -12.81
CA ILE A 239 3.86 3.92 -14.14
C ILE A 239 3.65 5.43 -14.23
N GLU A 240 2.52 5.94 -13.74
CA GLU A 240 2.25 7.40 -13.67
C GLU A 240 3.32 8.13 -12.85
N LEU A 241 3.74 7.55 -11.73
CA LEU A 241 4.82 8.07 -10.88
C LEU A 241 6.16 8.15 -11.63
N ILE A 242 6.50 7.12 -12.39
CA ILE A 242 7.76 7.10 -13.16
C ILE A 242 7.75 8.18 -14.24
N ASN A 243 6.58 8.42 -14.84
CA ASN A 243 6.37 9.46 -15.84
C ASN A 243 6.21 10.86 -15.23
N SER A 244 6.45 11.01 -13.93
CA SER A 244 6.33 12.27 -13.19
C SER A 244 4.95 12.93 -13.30
N LYS A 245 3.90 12.12 -13.44
CA LYS A 245 2.51 12.59 -13.45
C LYS A 245 1.89 12.62 -12.04
N THR A 246 2.54 11.99 -11.08
CA THR A 246 2.11 11.92 -9.68
C THR A 246 3.31 12.11 -8.76
N ASP A 247 3.02 12.53 -7.53
CA ASP A 247 4.04 12.76 -6.49
C ASP A 247 4.32 11.50 -5.68
N ILE A 248 5.49 11.51 -5.04
CA ILE A 248 5.96 10.43 -4.19
C ILE A 248 5.33 10.57 -2.81
N ASP A 249 4.89 9.44 -2.25
CA ASP A 249 4.38 9.42 -0.88
C ASP A 249 5.44 9.87 0.13
N ASP A 250 5.09 10.87 0.93
CA ASP A 250 5.84 11.27 2.12
C ASP A 250 5.56 10.31 3.27
N ILE A 251 6.60 9.59 3.71
CA ILE A 251 6.51 8.57 4.77
C ILE A 251 6.19 9.20 6.13
N ASP A 252 6.56 10.46 6.33
CA ASP A 252 6.45 11.17 7.60
C ASP A 252 5.12 11.89 7.77
N HIS A 253 4.39 12.08 6.67
CA HIS A 253 3.01 12.55 6.67
C HIS A 253 2.12 11.70 7.59
N LEU A 254 1.34 12.33 8.47
CA LEU A 254 0.50 11.61 9.44
C LEU A 254 -0.62 10.77 8.80
N SER A 255 -0.95 10.96 7.52
CA SER A 255 -1.84 10.03 6.80
C SER A 255 -1.20 8.66 6.55
N ASN A 256 0.14 8.58 6.57
CA ASN A 256 0.92 7.35 6.41
C ASN A 256 1.36 6.74 7.74
N ARG A 257 1.12 7.43 8.86
CA ARG A 257 1.44 6.97 10.21
C ARG A 257 0.17 6.74 11.01
N ARG A 258 0.09 5.59 11.68
CA ARG A 258 -1.10 5.18 12.43
C ARG A 258 -0.80 4.87 13.88
N VAL A 259 -1.70 5.30 14.75
CA VAL A 259 -1.68 4.96 16.17
C VAL A 259 -2.25 3.56 16.39
N ARG A 260 -1.48 2.70 17.06
CA ARG A 260 -1.94 1.40 17.54
C ARG A 260 -2.31 1.49 19.01
N THR A 261 -3.59 1.32 19.31
CA THR A 261 -4.08 1.33 20.70
C THR A 261 -3.66 0.05 21.45
N VAL A 262 -3.72 0.09 22.78
CA VAL A 262 -3.46 -1.09 23.62
C VAL A 262 -4.40 -2.24 23.26
N GLY A 263 -5.67 -1.95 22.96
CA GLY A 263 -6.66 -2.95 22.59
C GLY A 263 -6.30 -3.71 21.31
N GLU A 264 -5.86 -2.99 20.28
CA GLU A 264 -5.43 -3.62 19.02
C GLU A 264 -4.16 -4.46 19.18
N GLN A 265 -3.17 -3.93 19.90
CA GLN A 265 -1.93 -4.67 20.14
C GLN A 265 -2.19 -5.96 20.94
N LEU A 266 -3.06 -5.88 21.95
CA LEU A 266 -3.47 -7.03 22.73
C LEU A 266 -4.28 -8.02 21.87
N TYR A 267 -5.20 -7.54 21.02
CA TYR A 267 -5.97 -8.37 20.09
C TYR A 267 -5.05 -9.21 19.19
N ALA A 268 -4.01 -8.59 18.61
CA ALA A 268 -3.04 -9.30 17.77
C ALA A 268 -2.31 -10.41 18.53
N GLN A 269 -1.86 -10.15 19.76
CA GLN A 269 -1.22 -11.17 20.59
C GLN A 269 -2.20 -12.27 21.00
N PHE A 270 -3.42 -11.91 21.35
CA PHE A 270 -4.47 -12.86 21.70
C PHE A 270 -4.79 -13.81 20.53
N GLY A 271 -4.81 -13.28 19.30
CA GLY A 271 -4.94 -14.08 18.07
C GLY A 271 -3.84 -15.14 17.92
N VAL A 272 -2.58 -14.82 18.25
CA VAL A 272 -1.48 -15.80 18.27
C VAL A 272 -1.72 -16.88 19.34
N GLY A 273 -2.18 -16.48 20.53
CA GLY A 273 -2.54 -17.40 21.61
C GLY A 273 -3.65 -18.38 21.21
N LEU A 274 -4.72 -17.88 20.60
CA LEU A 274 -5.82 -18.69 20.09
C LEU A 274 -5.40 -19.61 18.95
N ALA A 275 -4.55 -19.15 18.03
CA ALA A 275 -4.03 -19.99 16.95
C ALA A 275 -3.19 -21.16 17.49
N ARG A 276 -2.39 -20.93 18.54
CA ARG A 276 -1.64 -21.99 19.24
C ARG A 276 -2.57 -22.97 19.92
N MET A 277 -3.58 -22.47 20.64
CA MET A 277 -4.58 -23.31 21.31
C MET A 277 -5.35 -24.17 20.29
N ALA A 278 -5.80 -23.58 19.18
CA ALA A 278 -6.50 -24.28 18.12
C ALA A 278 -5.66 -25.43 17.52
N ARG A 279 -4.34 -25.24 17.38
CA ARG A 279 -3.43 -26.30 16.93
C ARG A 279 -3.40 -27.47 17.93
N THR A 280 -3.17 -27.18 19.22
CA THR A 280 -3.15 -28.20 20.27
C THR A 280 -4.47 -28.95 20.40
N ILE A 281 -5.60 -28.25 20.22
CA ILE A 281 -6.93 -28.88 20.21
C ILE A 281 -7.05 -29.86 19.04
N ARG A 282 -6.68 -29.46 17.82
CA ARG A 282 -6.71 -30.35 16.64
C ARG A 282 -5.80 -31.57 16.82
N GLU A 283 -4.61 -31.37 17.36
CA GLU A 283 -3.68 -32.47 17.66
C GLU A 283 -4.29 -33.46 18.67
N ARG A 284 -4.93 -32.97 19.73
CA ARG A 284 -5.60 -33.83 20.72
C ARG A 284 -6.79 -34.58 20.13
N MET A 285 -7.61 -33.91 19.32
CA MET A 285 -8.76 -34.53 18.66
C MET A 285 -8.35 -35.64 17.69
N ASN A 286 -7.24 -35.47 16.97
CA ASN A 286 -6.75 -36.47 16.01
C ASN A 286 -6.11 -37.72 16.65
N VAL A 287 -5.68 -37.66 17.91
CA VAL A 287 -4.92 -38.75 18.55
C VAL A 287 -5.83 -39.81 19.20
N ARG A 288 -7.10 -39.50 19.49
CA ARG A 288 -8.00 -40.40 20.22
C ARG A 288 -9.42 -40.40 19.67
N ASP A 289 -9.66 -41.24 18.67
CA ASP A 289 -10.98 -41.37 18.02
C ASP A 289 -12.09 -41.97 18.93
N ASN A 290 -11.73 -42.64 20.03
CA ASN A 290 -12.68 -43.37 20.89
C ASN A 290 -12.96 -42.71 22.25
N GLU A 291 -12.42 -41.52 22.55
CA GLU A 291 -12.73 -40.77 23.77
C GLU A 291 -13.75 -39.65 23.49
N VAL A 292 -14.82 -39.58 24.29
CA VAL A 292 -15.77 -38.46 24.25
C VAL A 292 -15.12 -37.27 24.96
N PHE A 293 -14.58 -36.33 24.19
CA PHE A 293 -14.04 -35.09 24.74
C PHE A 293 -15.14 -34.11 25.11
N THR A 294 -15.04 -33.49 26.28
CA THR A 294 -15.79 -32.25 26.55
C THR A 294 -14.94 -31.03 26.16
N PRO A 295 -15.56 -29.88 25.81
CA PRO A 295 -14.80 -28.67 25.48
C PRO A 295 -13.84 -28.21 26.58
N VAL A 296 -14.17 -28.48 27.84
CA VAL A 296 -13.33 -28.14 29.01
C VAL A 296 -12.02 -28.92 29.00
N ASP A 297 -12.01 -30.16 28.52
CA ASP A 297 -10.80 -31.01 28.46
C ASP A 297 -9.80 -30.54 27.39
N LEU A 298 -10.30 -29.85 26.36
CA LEU A 298 -9.53 -29.38 25.22
C LEU A 298 -8.94 -27.98 25.44
N ILE A 299 -9.59 -27.14 26.25
CA ILE A 299 -9.20 -25.74 26.45
C ILE A 299 -8.22 -25.61 27.63
N ASN A 300 -7.03 -25.09 27.36
CA ASN A 300 -6.03 -24.78 28.39
C ASN A 300 -5.87 -23.27 28.59
N SER A 301 -6.46 -22.72 29.64
CA SER A 301 -6.42 -21.29 29.97
C SER A 301 -5.00 -20.74 30.19
N LYS A 302 -4.05 -21.55 30.67
CA LYS A 302 -2.66 -21.12 30.90
C LYS A 302 -1.99 -20.61 29.63
N THR A 303 -2.38 -21.13 28.48
CA THR A 303 -1.81 -20.70 27.18
C THR A 303 -2.16 -19.23 26.88
N LEU A 304 -3.38 -18.80 27.17
CA LEU A 304 -3.81 -17.41 26.99
C LEU A 304 -3.25 -16.50 28.08
N SER A 305 -3.30 -16.93 29.35
CA SER A 305 -2.74 -16.14 30.45
C SER A 305 -1.24 -15.87 30.27
N SER A 306 -0.48 -16.83 29.75
CA SER A 306 0.94 -16.65 29.45
C SER A 306 1.17 -15.58 28.38
N VAL A 307 0.31 -15.49 27.36
CA VAL A 307 0.43 -14.49 26.29
C VAL A 307 0.13 -13.09 26.83
N ILE A 308 -0.93 -12.96 27.64
CA ILE A 308 -1.30 -11.69 28.28
C ILE A 308 -0.18 -11.22 29.23
N ASN A 309 0.31 -12.11 30.10
CA ASN A 309 1.38 -11.79 31.03
C ASN A 309 2.67 -11.41 30.31
N SER A 310 3.00 -12.09 29.21
CA SER A 310 4.15 -11.69 28.39
C SER A 310 3.93 -10.31 27.76
N PHE A 311 2.73 -10.02 27.23
CA PHE A 311 2.43 -8.73 26.62
C PHE A 311 2.61 -7.58 27.63
N PHE A 312 2.03 -7.67 28.82
CA PHE A 312 2.17 -6.60 29.82
C PHE A 312 3.52 -6.61 30.55
N GLY A 313 4.19 -7.75 30.64
CA GLY A 313 5.44 -7.90 31.38
C GLY A 313 6.71 -7.57 30.58
N THR A 314 6.73 -7.81 29.26
CA THR A 314 7.96 -7.66 28.46
C THR A 314 7.87 -6.64 27.33
N ASN A 315 6.68 -6.12 27.02
CA ASN A 315 6.53 -5.11 25.97
C ASN A 315 7.14 -3.78 26.39
N GLN A 316 7.96 -3.19 25.52
CA GLN A 316 8.60 -1.88 25.73
C GLN A 316 7.59 -0.74 25.93
N LEU A 317 6.36 -0.90 25.43
CA LEU A 317 5.29 0.07 25.59
C LEU A 317 4.52 -0.08 26.92
N SER A 318 4.71 -1.20 27.62
CA SER A 318 4.16 -1.43 28.97
C SER A 318 5.19 -0.97 29.99
N GLN A 319 5.06 0.30 30.40
CA GLN A 319 6.02 0.97 31.28
C GLN A 319 5.39 1.27 32.64
N PHE A 320 6.24 1.43 33.66
CA PHE A 320 5.79 1.98 34.94
C PHE A 320 5.26 3.39 34.74
N MET A 321 4.07 3.65 35.27
CA MET A 321 3.43 4.94 35.15
C MET A 321 4.26 5.99 35.91
N ASP A 322 4.61 7.09 35.24
CA ASP A 322 5.15 8.28 35.91
C ASP A 322 4.07 8.88 36.81
N GLN A 323 4.32 8.85 38.12
CA GLN A 323 3.40 9.30 39.16
C GLN A 323 4.00 10.44 39.98
N THR A 324 4.98 11.15 39.42
CA THR A 324 5.64 12.28 40.11
C THR A 324 4.63 13.37 40.48
N ASN A 325 3.69 13.67 39.58
CA ASN A 325 2.57 14.57 39.81
C ASN A 325 1.42 14.26 38.82
N PRO A 326 0.21 14.83 39.01
CA PRO A 326 -0.93 14.55 38.13
C PRO A 326 -0.69 14.91 36.65
N LEU A 327 0.11 15.95 36.38
CA LEU A 327 0.44 16.34 35.01
C LEU A 327 1.31 15.28 34.34
N ALA A 328 2.33 14.78 35.02
CA ALA A 328 3.20 13.70 34.53
C ALA A 328 2.41 12.42 34.23
N GLU A 329 1.44 12.07 35.08
CA GLU A 329 0.56 10.93 34.84
C GLU A 329 -0.28 11.12 33.56
N MET A 330 -0.86 12.32 33.40
CA MET A 330 -1.70 12.65 32.26
C MET A 330 -0.92 12.73 30.94
N THR A 331 0.26 13.35 30.93
CA THR A 331 1.11 13.41 29.74
C THR A 331 1.64 12.03 29.37
N HIS A 332 2.01 11.21 30.36
CA HIS A 332 2.47 9.85 30.11
C HIS A 332 1.39 8.97 29.44
N LYS A 333 0.13 9.11 29.86
CA LYS A 333 -1.01 8.40 29.22
C LYS A 333 -1.32 8.90 27.81
N ARG A 334 -0.96 10.14 27.46
CA ARG A 334 -1.15 10.76 26.15
C ARG A 334 0.09 10.74 25.26
N ARG A 335 1.10 9.96 25.68
CA ARG A 335 2.37 9.82 24.98
C ARG A 335 2.24 8.87 23.80
N MET A 336 2.83 9.28 22.70
CA MET A 336 2.97 8.53 21.46
C MET A 336 4.41 8.08 21.30
N SER A 337 4.62 6.85 20.82
CA SER A 337 5.96 6.28 20.59
C SER A 337 6.04 5.68 19.20
N ALA A 338 7.04 6.12 18.43
CA ALA A 338 7.44 5.48 17.17
C ALA A 338 8.27 4.19 17.40
N LEU A 339 8.73 3.96 18.64
CA LEU A 339 9.45 2.77 19.07
C LEU A 339 8.50 1.62 19.43
N GLY A 340 9.03 0.40 19.41
CA GLY A 340 8.34 -0.81 19.87
C GLY A 340 8.04 -1.82 18.76
N PRO A 341 7.26 -2.88 19.05
CA PRO A 341 6.96 -3.94 18.09
C PRO A 341 6.27 -3.41 16.82
N GLY A 342 6.95 -3.55 15.67
CA GLY A 342 6.46 -3.06 14.38
C GLY A 342 6.69 -1.56 14.12
N GLY A 343 7.34 -0.86 15.05
CA GLY A 343 7.81 0.51 14.88
C GLY A 343 9.29 0.57 14.45
N LEU A 344 9.91 1.72 14.68
CA LEU A 344 11.30 1.98 14.37
C LEU A 344 12.21 1.59 15.54
N SER A 345 13.47 1.29 15.23
CA SER A 345 14.54 1.23 16.24
C SER A 345 15.30 2.55 16.26
N ARG A 346 15.91 2.90 17.40
CA ARG A 346 16.68 4.14 17.56
C ARG A 346 17.78 4.30 16.51
N GLU A 347 18.46 3.20 16.17
CA GLU A 347 19.56 3.15 15.20
C GLU A 347 19.09 3.29 13.75
N ARG A 348 17.84 2.90 13.45
CA ARG A 348 17.26 2.98 12.10
C ARG A 348 16.50 4.27 11.85
N ALA A 349 16.18 5.02 12.90
CA ALA A 349 15.49 6.29 12.78
C ALA A 349 16.47 7.39 12.33
N GLY A 350 16.36 7.75 11.05
CA GLY A 350 17.08 8.88 10.47
C GLY A 350 16.59 10.23 11.02
N PHE A 351 17.16 11.30 10.47
CA PHE A 351 16.81 12.67 10.85
C PHE A 351 15.38 13.03 10.44
N GLU A 352 14.97 12.69 9.21
CA GLU A 352 13.66 13.01 8.61
C GLU A 352 12.49 12.60 9.53
N VAL A 353 12.51 11.36 10.02
CA VAL A 353 11.47 10.80 10.89
C VAL A 353 11.31 11.56 12.22
N ARG A 354 12.41 12.17 12.71
CA ARG A 354 12.47 12.87 14.00
C ARG A 354 12.09 14.35 13.88
N ASP A 355 12.05 14.87 12.66
CA ASP A 355 11.76 16.28 12.41
C ASP A 355 10.27 16.59 12.61
N VAL A 356 9.96 17.88 12.73
CA VAL A 356 8.58 18.35 12.87
C VAL A 356 7.95 18.50 11.49
N HIS A 357 6.98 17.65 11.19
CA HIS A 357 6.22 17.70 9.96
C HIS A 357 5.01 18.65 10.08
N TYR A 358 4.61 19.34 9.00
CA TYR A 358 3.50 20.30 9.03
C TYR A 358 2.17 19.65 9.45
N THR A 359 1.95 18.38 9.13
CA THR A 359 0.77 17.63 9.57
C THR A 359 0.68 17.41 11.07
N HIS A 360 1.77 17.62 11.82
CA HIS A 360 1.74 17.55 13.28
C HIS A 360 0.84 18.64 13.89
N TYR A 361 0.57 19.72 13.15
CA TYR A 361 -0.28 20.82 13.60
C TYR A 361 -1.61 20.32 14.16
N GLY A 362 -1.89 20.67 15.42
CA GLY A 362 -3.11 20.28 16.11
C GLY A 362 -3.22 18.79 16.50
N ARG A 363 -2.23 17.96 16.18
CA ARG A 363 -2.24 16.50 16.35
C ARG A 363 -1.15 16.02 17.30
N LEU A 364 0.11 16.34 17.01
CA LEU A 364 1.28 16.03 17.81
C LEU A 364 1.96 17.33 18.23
N CYS A 365 2.28 17.45 19.51
CA CYS A 365 2.93 18.64 20.03
C CYS A 365 4.37 18.74 19.50
N PRO A 366 4.75 19.85 18.86
CA PRO A 366 6.08 20.00 18.28
C PRO A 366 7.18 20.22 19.32
N ILE A 367 6.84 20.71 20.52
CA ILE A 367 7.79 21.11 21.57
C ILE A 367 7.88 20.13 22.75
N GLU A 368 6.88 19.27 22.95
CA GLU A 368 6.92 18.26 24.03
C GLU A 368 7.47 16.92 23.50
N THR A 369 8.80 16.79 23.51
CA THR A 369 9.54 15.57 23.23
C THR A 369 10.69 15.41 24.24
N PRO A 370 11.06 14.19 24.65
CA PRO A 370 12.29 13.98 25.42
C PRO A 370 13.52 14.42 24.63
N GLU A 371 14.45 15.09 25.28
CA GLU A 371 15.77 15.37 24.73
C GLU A 371 16.62 14.09 24.60
N GLY A 372 17.70 14.19 23.81
CA GLY A 372 18.68 13.12 23.65
C GLY A 372 18.25 12.04 22.64
N PRO A 373 18.57 10.75 22.84
CA PRO A 373 18.43 9.73 21.80
C PRO A 373 16.99 9.48 21.31
N ASN A 374 15.98 9.88 22.09
CA ASN A 374 14.56 9.68 21.78
C ASN A 374 13.87 10.91 21.17
N ILE A 375 14.61 12.00 20.91
CA ILE A 375 14.05 13.21 20.30
C ILE A 375 13.32 12.88 18.99
N GLY A 376 12.08 13.38 18.87
CA GLY A 376 11.20 13.17 17.71
C GLY A 376 10.62 11.75 17.60
N LEU A 377 11.04 10.80 18.43
CA LEU A 377 10.52 9.42 18.44
C LEU A 377 9.45 9.20 19.50
N ILE A 378 9.38 10.12 20.46
CA ILE A 378 8.36 10.18 21.49
C ILE A 378 7.76 11.57 21.45
N SER A 379 6.45 11.64 21.26
CA SER A 379 5.73 12.91 21.15
C SER A 379 4.48 12.84 22.01
N SER A 380 3.94 14.00 22.40
CA SER A 380 2.69 14.07 23.15
C SER A 380 1.54 14.52 22.24
N LEU A 381 0.34 13.97 22.45
CA LEU A 381 -0.86 14.44 21.74
C LEU A 381 -1.17 15.90 22.09
N CYS A 382 -1.59 16.69 21.11
CA CYS A 382 -2.08 18.04 21.33
C CYS A 382 -3.35 18.05 22.20
N VAL A 383 -3.74 19.23 22.70
CA VAL A 383 -4.90 19.40 23.63
C VAL A 383 -6.17 18.78 23.06
N TYR A 384 -6.53 19.12 21.82
CA TYR A 384 -7.78 18.69 21.21
C TYR A 384 -7.67 17.41 20.38
N ALA A 385 -6.46 16.92 20.12
CA ALA A 385 -6.25 15.78 19.24
C ALA A 385 -7.02 14.53 19.71
N LYS A 386 -7.66 13.84 18.75
CA LYS A 386 -8.37 12.57 18.96
C LYS A 386 -7.85 11.52 17.99
N ILE A 387 -8.06 10.26 18.32
CA ILE A 387 -7.74 9.13 17.45
C ILE A 387 -9.06 8.56 16.95
N ASN A 388 -9.21 8.45 15.63
CA ASN A 388 -10.41 7.89 15.03
C ASN A 388 -10.43 6.36 15.08
N ASN A 389 -11.53 5.75 14.62
CA ASN A 389 -11.69 4.29 14.62
C ASN A 389 -10.63 3.57 13.77
N LEU A 390 -10.10 4.25 12.75
CA LEU A 390 -9.03 3.74 11.88
C LEU A 390 -7.64 4.00 12.45
N GLY A 391 -7.49 4.64 13.62
CA GLY A 391 -6.21 4.90 14.27
C GLY A 391 -5.45 6.13 13.74
N PHE A 392 -6.07 6.97 12.90
CA PHE A 392 -5.48 8.24 12.47
C PHE A 392 -5.77 9.33 13.51
N ILE A 393 -4.85 10.30 13.61
CA ILE A 393 -5.00 11.43 14.54
C ILE A 393 -5.77 12.54 13.82
N GLU A 394 -6.83 13.00 14.45
CA GLU A 394 -7.71 14.06 13.98
C GLU A 394 -7.64 15.26 14.91
N THR A 395 -7.87 16.43 14.34
CA THR A 395 -7.93 17.70 15.06
C THR A 395 -9.18 18.48 14.62
N PRO A 396 -9.81 19.27 15.51
CA PRO A 396 -11.05 19.93 15.18
C PRO A 396 -10.81 21.28 14.46
N TYR A 397 -11.73 21.65 13.58
CA TYR A 397 -11.77 22.92 12.87
C TYR A 397 -13.18 23.49 12.87
N LEU A 398 -13.31 24.81 12.76
CA LEU A 398 -14.56 25.51 12.53
C LEU A 398 -14.77 25.69 11.03
N LYS A 399 -15.94 25.32 10.51
CA LYS A 399 -16.32 25.57 9.12
C LYS A 399 -16.42 27.07 8.85
N VAL A 400 -15.89 27.49 7.71
CA VAL A 400 -16.10 28.83 7.17
C VAL A 400 -16.96 28.71 5.92
N LYS A 401 -18.06 29.45 5.89
CA LYS A 401 -18.93 29.53 4.71
C LYS A 401 -19.26 30.99 4.43
N ASP A 402 -19.10 31.41 3.18
CA ASP A 402 -19.38 32.78 2.74
C ASP A 402 -18.63 33.83 3.60
N SER A 403 -17.35 33.55 3.93
CA SER A 403 -16.51 34.38 4.82
C SER A 403 -17.02 34.54 6.26
N LYS A 404 -17.92 33.66 6.69
CA LYS A 404 -18.46 33.61 8.05
C LYS A 404 -18.04 32.32 8.75
N VAL A 405 -17.47 32.46 9.93
CA VAL A 405 -17.10 31.33 10.80
C VAL A 405 -18.35 30.81 11.51
N ASP A 406 -18.56 29.50 11.46
CA ASP A 406 -19.66 28.84 12.15
C ASP A 406 -19.23 28.36 13.55
N PHE A 407 -19.67 29.08 14.58
CA PHE A 407 -19.39 28.75 15.99
C PHE A 407 -20.39 27.77 16.61
N THR A 408 -21.35 27.25 15.85
CA THR A 408 -22.29 26.24 16.35
C THR A 408 -21.61 24.88 16.51
N GLU A 409 -22.21 23.97 17.29
CA GLU A 409 -21.68 22.60 17.43
C GLU A 409 -21.61 21.86 16.09
N ASP A 410 -22.55 22.12 15.18
CA ASP A 410 -22.59 21.57 13.81
C ASP A 410 -21.50 22.16 12.89
N GLY A 411 -20.97 23.34 13.27
CA GLY A 411 -19.84 24.01 12.63
C GLY A 411 -18.50 23.33 12.87
N ILE A 412 -18.38 22.52 13.92
CA ILE A 412 -17.14 21.82 14.28
C ILE A 412 -16.99 20.55 13.43
N ILE A 413 -15.87 20.42 12.73
CA ILE A 413 -15.49 19.20 12.02
C ILE A 413 -14.15 18.67 12.50
N TRP A 414 -14.02 17.35 12.52
CA TRP A 414 -12.78 16.65 12.85
C TRP A 414 -12.15 16.17 11.56
N LEU A 415 -10.90 16.55 11.31
CA LEU A 415 -10.20 16.16 10.09
C LEU A 415 -8.93 15.40 10.43
N SER A 416 -8.73 14.27 9.75
CA SER A 416 -7.44 13.59 9.68
C SER A 416 -6.45 14.41 8.82
N ALA A 417 -5.17 14.06 8.88
CA ALA A 417 -4.15 14.78 8.10
C ALA A 417 -4.42 14.72 6.58
N GLU A 418 -5.03 13.63 6.09
CA GLU A 418 -5.39 13.47 4.68
C GLU A 418 -6.61 14.29 4.28
N GLU A 419 -7.61 14.43 5.16
CA GLU A 419 -8.82 15.22 4.86
C GLU A 419 -8.60 16.72 4.98
N GLU A 420 -7.50 17.11 5.64
CA GLU A 420 -7.03 18.48 5.74
C GLU A 420 -6.30 18.95 4.47
N GLU A 421 -5.78 18.02 3.66
CA GLU A 421 -5.11 18.34 2.40
C GLU A 421 -6.03 19.18 1.50
N GLU A 422 -5.44 20.08 0.72
CA GLU A 422 -6.15 21.01 -0.18
C GLU A 422 -7.13 21.98 0.53
N LYS A 423 -7.09 22.13 1.86
CA LYS A 423 -7.91 23.10 2.62
C LYS A 423 -7.12 24.33 3.02
N MET A 424 -7.75 25.50 2.88
CA MET A 424 -7.22 26.77 3.36
C MET A 424 -7.73 27.06 4.78
N ILE A 425 -6.81 27.10 5.76
CA ILE A 425 -7.17 27.16 7.19
C ILE A 425 -6.70 28.47 7.81
N ALA A 426 -7.62 29.28 8.33
CA ALA A 426 -7.30 30.50 9.06
C ALA A 426 -6.86 30.23 10.51
N GLN A 427 -5.97 31.10 11.02
CA GLN A 427 -5.50 31.03 12.41
C GLN A 427 -6.62 31.33 13.41
N ALA A 428 -6.56 30.71 14.59
CA ALA A 428 -7.56 30.90 15.66
C ALA A 428 -7.67 32.35 16.16
N ASN A 429 -6.62 33.15 16.01
CA ASN A 429 -6.56 34.55 16.45
C ASN A 429 -6.88 35.55 15.33
N ALA A 430 -7.39 35.11 14.18
CA ALA A 430 -7.83 36.00 13.11
C ALA A 430 -8.91 36.98 13.64
N PRO A 431 -8.83 38.29 13.33
CA PRO A 431 -9.82 39.26 13.78
C PRO A 431 -11.21 39.00 13.15
N LEU A 432 -12.22 38.85 14.00
CA LEU A 432 -13.61 38.59 13.61
C LEU A 432 -14.55 39.66 14.18
N LEU A 433 -15.60 39.97 13.41
CA LEU A 433 -16.75 40.75 13.83
C LEU A 433 -17.65 39.90 14.77
N LYS A 434 -18.53 40.58 15.52
CA LYS A 434 -19.44 39.93 16.48
C LYS A 434 -20.40 38.92 15.85
N ASP A 435 -20.64 39.03 14.56
CA ASP A 435 -21.50 38.15 13.78
C ASP A 435 -20.75 36.95 13.18
N GLY A 436 -19.43 36.86 13.38
CA GLY A 436 -18.58 35.77 12.92
C GLY A 436 -17.94 35.98 11.55
N HIS A 437 -18.14 37.13 10.90
CA HIS A 437 -17.39 37.46 9.68
C HIS A 437 -15.98 37.93 10.00
N PHE A 438 -15.04 37.74 9.08
CA PHE A 438 -13.72 38.34 9.20
C PHE A 438 -13.79 39.86 9.15
N GLU A 439 -13.07 40.52 10.04
CA GLU A 439 -12.99 42.00 10.06
C GLU A 439 -12.19 42.53 8.85
N ASN A 440 -11.16 41.80 8.45
CA ASN A 440 -10.30 42.14 7.33
C ASN A 440 -10.69 41.38 6.06
N ALA A 441 -10.43 41.96 4.89
CA ALA A 441 -10.66 41.29 3.59
C ALA A 441 -9.69 40.12 3.32
N ARG A 442 -8.57 40.07 4.05
CA ARG A 442 -7.55 39.01 3.96
C ARG A 442 -7.18 38.51 5.34
N ALA A 443 -6.88 37.22 5.44
CA ALA A 443 -6.48 36.56 6.67
C ALA A 443 -5.16 35.79 6.47
N LYS A 444 -4.41 35.61 7.56
CA LYS A 444 -3.28 34.67 7.57
C LYS A 444 -3.83 33.26 7.60
N CYS A 445 -3.40 32.45 6.65
CA CYS A 445 -3.88 31.10 6.47
C CYS A 445 -2.71 30.13 6.42
N ARG A 446 -3.04 28.86 6.59
CA ARG A 446 -2.17 27.72 6.33
C ARG A 446 -2.76 26.92 5.19
N TYR A 447 -1.89 26.53 4.26
CA TYR A 447 -2.19 25.62 3.16
C TYR A 447 -1.04 24.63 3.09
N GLU A 448 -1.26 23.41 3.57
CA GLU A 448 -0.22 22.37 3.70
C GLU A 448 1.01 22.90 4.49
N ALA A 449 2.17 22.99 3.85
CA ALA A 449 3.41 23.51 4.42
C ALA A 449 3.60 25.03 4.22
N ASP A 450 2.71 25.69 3.49
CA ASP A 450 2.76 27.12 3.19
C ASP A 450 1.84 27.94 4.11
N TYR A 451 2.22 29.21 4.32
CA TYR A 451 1.52 30.14 5.21
C TYR A 451 1.10 31.43 4.47
N PRO A 452 0.18 31.33 3.49
CA PRO A 452 -0.17 32.48 2.67
C PRO A 452 -1.06 33.48 3.40
N PHE A 453 -1.11 34.71 2.88
CA PHE A 453 -2.06 35.73 3.30
C PHE A 453 -3.15 35.84 2.24
N GLU A 454 -4.27 35.15 2.40
CA GLU A 454 -5.29 34.98 1.34
C GLU A 454 -6.57 35.77 1.60
N GLU A 455 -7.39 35.90 0.58
CA GLU A 455 -8.74 36.48 0.69
C GLU A 455 -9.65 35.57 1.51
N VAL A 456 -10.48 36.17 2.36
CA VAL A 456 -11.39 35.45 3.28
C VAL A 456 -12.45 34.61 2.55
N SER A 457 -12.70 34.90 1.27
CA SER A 457 -13.58 34.12 0.39
C SER A 457 -13.03 32.74 0.05
N LYS A 458 -11.71 32.55 0.11
CA LYS A 458 -11.02 31.29 -0.16
C LYS A 458 -10.74 30.46 1.09
N VAL A 459 -11.09 30.98 2.27
CA VAL A 459 -10.87 30.28 3.55
C VAL A 459 -11.96 29.23 3.72
N ASP A 460 -11.56 27.97 3.85
CA ASP A 460 -12.47 26.85 4.07
C ASP A 460 -12.77 26.64 5.55
N LEU A 461 -11.74 26.83 6.39
CA LEU A 461 -11.75 26.42 7.80
C LEU A 461 -11.00 27.43 8.68
N MET A 462 -11.23 27.35 9.99
CA MET A 462 -10.50 28.10 11.01
C MET A 462 -10.15 27.20 12.19
N ASP A 463 -8.97 27.39 12.78
CA ASP A 463 -8.56 26.71 14.02
C ASP A 463 -9.55 27.02 15.16
N VAL A 464 -9.78 26.05 16.04
CA VAL A 464 -10.74 26.20 17.15
C VAL A 464 -10.16 27.05 18.28
N ALA A 465 -8.87 26.91 18.57
CA ALA A 465 -8.21 27.62 19.67
C ALA A 465 -6.71 27.82 19.42
N PRO A 466 -6.08 28.90 19.93
CA PRO A 466 -4.64 29.13 19.76
C PRO A 466 -3.75 28.04 20.37
N ASN A 467 -4.18 27.43 21.49
CA ASN A 467 -3.44 26.35 22.14
C ASN A 467 -3.66 24.98 21.49
N GLN A 468 -4.39 24.90 20.37
CA GLN A 468 -4.63 23.66 19.65
C GLN A 468 -3.33 22.99 19.16
N ILE A 469 -2.30 23.77 18.83
CA ILE A 469 -0.98 23.26 18.41
C ILE A 469 -0.18 22.62 19.56
N ALA A 470 -0.46 22.98 20.81
CA ALA A 470 0.31 22.56 21.97
C ALA A 470 -0.24 21.29 22.62
N SER A 471 0.60 20.60 23.39
CA SER A 471 0.18 19.55 24.33
C SER A 471 -0.41 20.15 25.59
N ILE A 472 -0.95 19.30 26.47
CA ILE A 472 -1.51 19.77 27.74
C ILE A 472 -0.43 20.39 28.63
N ALA A 473 0.76 19.81 28.74
CA ALA A 473 1.82 20.41 29.57
C ALA A 473 2.33 21.72 29.00
N ALA A 474 2.60 21.79 27.68
CA ALA A 474 3.03 23.03 27.04
C ALA A 474 1.97 24.14 27.15
N SER A 475 0.68 23.79 27.07
CA SER A 475 -0.42 24.76 27.21
C SER A 475 -0.55 25.37 28.61
N LEU A 476 0.13 24.83 29.62
CA LEU A 476 0.15 25.36 30.99
C LEU A 476 1.32 26.34 31.22
N ILE A 477 2.21 26.52 30.25
CA ILE A 477 3.32 27.48 30.33
C ILE A 477 2.77 28.87 30.01
N PRO A 478 2.76 29.82 30.97
CA PRO A 478 2.33 31.18 30.69
C PRO A 478 3.39 31.89 29.84
N PHE A 479 2.94 32.75 28.91
CA PHE A 479 3.81 33.52 28.03
C PHE A 479 4.75 32.67 27.16
N LEU A 480 4.30 31.45 26.79
CA LEU A 480 5.05 30.53 25.93
C LEU A 480 5.49 31.19 24.61
N GLU A 481 4.73 32.16 24.10
CA GLU A 481 5.05 32.95 22.91
C GLU A 481 6.30 33.85 23.05
N HIS A 482 6.84 33.99 24.26
CA HIS A 482 8.04 34.77 24.56
C HIS A 482 9.26 33.90 24.89
N ASP A 483 9.08 32.59 24.95
CA ASP A 483 10.14 31.62 25.24
C ASP A 483 10.68 31.02 23.93
N ASP A 484 11.99 30.73 23.90
CA ASP A 484 12.62 30.03 22.78
C ASP A 484 12.24 28.54 22.80
N ALA A 485 12.08 27.95 21.62
CA ALA A 485 11.55 26.60 21.44
C ALA A 485 12.58 25.49 21.68
#